data_AF-A0A834E8S4-F1
#
_entry.id   AF-A0A834E8S4-F1
#
_cell.length_a   1.000
_cell.length_b   1.000
_cell.length_c   1.000
_cell.angle_alpha   90.00
_cell.angle_beta   90.00
_cell.angle_gamma   90.00
#
_symmetry.space_group_name_H-M   'P 1'
#
loop_
_entity.id
_entity.type
_entity.pdbx_description
1 polymer ?
#
loop_
_entity_poly.entity_id
_entity_poly.type
_entity_poly.pdbx_seq_one_letter_code
_entity_poly.pdbx_strand_id
1 'polypeptide(L)'
;MWGWLWTEAGAQAELESALGIGGFGYPAMAAINARKMKFALLKGSFSEQGINEFLRELSFGRGSTAPVGGGAFPAISTREPWDGKDGELPVEDDIDLSDVELDDLGKDEL
;
A
#
# COMPACT_ATOMS: atom_id res chain seq x y z
N MET A 1 16.36 18.52 -1.21
CA MET A 1 14.96 18.80 -0.83
C MET A 1 14.14 17.57 -1.22
N TRP A 2 13.40 17.00 -0.28
CA TRP A 2 12.54 15.84 -0.51
C TRP A 2 11.17 16.30 -1.02
N GLY A 3 10.57 15.54 -1.92
CA GLY A 3 9.17 15.65 -2.30
C GLY A 3 8.42 14.46 -1.72
N TRP A 4 7.21 14.71 -1.21
CA TRP A 4 6.37 13.68 -0.61
C TRP A 4 5.09 13.55 -1.44
N LEU A 5 4.72 12.30 -1.71
CA LEU A 5 3.47 11.95 -2.35
C LEU A 5 2.90 10.76 -1.57
N TRP A 6 1.60 10.78 -1.37
CA TRP A 6 0.85 9.64 -0.88
C TRP A 6 -0.21 9.27 -1.93
N THR A 7 -0.46 7.99 -2.07
CA THR A 7 -1.48 7.41 -2.93
C THR A 7 -2.10 6.24 -2.18
N GLU A 8 -3.39 6.07 -2.34
CA GLU A 8 -4.09 4.87 -1.89
C GLU A 8 -3.49 3.62 -2.57
N ALA A 9 -3.47 2.53 -1.82
CA ALA A 9 -3.04 1.22 -2.28
C ALA A 9 -3.88 0.75 -3.48
N GLY A 10 -3.24 0.38 -4.59
CA GLY A 10 -3.91 -0.08 -5.80
C GLY A 10 -4.47 1.03 -6.68
N ALA A 11 -4.46 2.29 -6.23
CA ALA A 11 -4.93 3.41 -7.05
C ALA A 11 -3.98 3.71 -8.23
N GLN A 12 -2.71 3.35 -8.13
CA GLN A 12 -1.67 3.61 -9.13
C GLN A 12 -0.95 2.31 -9.55
N ALA A 13 -1.70 1.36 -10.13
CA ALA A 13 -1.18 0.02 -10.46
C ALA A 13 0.09 0.02 -11.35
N GLU A 14 0.19 0.90 -12.35
CA GLU A 14 1.38 0.98 -13.21
C GLU A 14 2.61 1.47 -12.45
N LEU A 15 2.45 2.48 -11.60
CA LEU A 15 3.52 3.01 -10.75
C LEU A 15 3.95 1.97 -9.72
N GLU A 16 3.00 1.31 -9.08
CA GLU A 16 3.26 0.25 -8.09
C GLU A 16 4.05 -0.89 -8.75
N SER A 17 3.61 -1.37 -9.91
CA SER A 17 4.30 -2.41 -10.67
C SER A 17 5.72 -2.00 -11.05
N ALA A 18 5.92 -0.78 -11.54
CA ALA A 18 7.24 -0.27 -11.93
C ALA A 18 8.22 -0.15 -10.76
N LEU A 19 7.71 -0.03 -9.52
CA LEU A 19 8.47 0.01 -8.28
C LEU A 19 8.53 -1.34 -7.56
N GLY A 20 7.86 -2.37 -8.07
CA GLY A 20 7.76 -3.68 -7.40
C GLY A 20 6.92 -3.65 -6.12
N ILE A 21 6.00 -2.69 -5.99
CA ILE A 21 4.99 -2.61 -4.93
C ILE A 21 3.78 -3.47 -5.34
N GLY A 22 3.11 -4.08 -4.36
CA GLY A 22 1.94 -4.94 -4.56
C GLY A 22 2.12 -6.41 -4.13
N GLY A 23 3.36 -6.87 -3.95
CA GLY A 23 3.66 -8.24 -3.49
C GLY A 23 3.88 -8.40 -1.98
N PHE A 24 4.28 -7.33 -1.28
CA PHE A 24 4.67 -7.36 0.14
C PHE A 24 3.61 -6.79 1.10
N GLY A 25 2.47 -6.34 0.57
CA GLY A 25 1.40 -5.70 1.35
C GLY A 25 1.61 -4.19 1.56
N TYR A 26 0.62 -3.57 2.20
CA TYR A 26 0.55 -2.14 2.49
C TYR A 26 0.54 -1.92 4.01
N PRO A 27 1.07 -0.79 4.52
CA PRO A 27 1.64 0.35 3.80
C PRO A 27 3.05 0.08 3.24
N ALA A 28 3.34 0.64 2.06
CA ALA A 28 4.62 0.54 1.39
C ALA A 28 5.18 1.94 1.08
N MET A 29 6.51 2.10 1.18
CA MET A 29 7.19 3.36 0.87
C MET A 29 8.36 3.09 -0.07
N ALA A 30 8.48 3.91 -1.10
CA ALA A 30 9.62 3.93 -2.00
C ALA A 30 10.11 5.36 -2.20
N ALA A 31 11.43 5.54 -2.27
CA ALA A 31 12.07 6.79 -2.64
C ALA A 31 12.52 6.70 -4.10
N ILE A 32 12.12 7.66 -4.94
CA ILE A 32 12.40 7.64 -6.38
C ILE A 32 13.26 8.84 -6.77
N ASN A 33 14.29 8.59 -7.56
CA ASN A 33 15.02 9.64 -8.27
C ASN A 33 14.62 9.63 -9.74
N ALA A 34 13.64 10.47 -10.11
CA ALA A 34 13.12 10.54 -11.48
C ALA A 34 14.18 10.93 -12.53
N ARG A 35 15.22 11.69 -12.15
CA ARG A 35 16.31 12.03 -13.08
C ARG A 35 17.22 10.84 -13.39
N LYS A 36 17.48 10.00 -12.37
CA LYS A 36 18.35 8.82 -12.50
C LYS A 36 17.58 7.53 -12.82
N MET A 37 16.25 7.58 -12.80
CA MET A 37 15.37 6.41 -12.99
C MET A 37 15.72 5.25 -12.05
N LYS A 38 16.03 5.59 -10.79
CA LYS A 38 16.31 4.62 -9.73
C LYS A 38 15.37 4.84 -8.57
N PHE A 39 15.01 3.77 -7.90
CA PHE A 39 14.24 3.83 -6.67
C PHE A 39 14.88 2.97 -5.58
N ALA A 40 14.48 3.22 -4.34
CA ALA A 40 14.76 2.37 -3.21
C ALA A 40 13.45 2.08 -2.50
N LEU A 41 13.22 0.82 -2.16
CA LEU A 41 12.09 0.38 -1.35
C LEU A 41 12.50 0.37 0.12
N LEU A 42 11.59 0.82 0.99
CA LEU A 42 11.71 0.58 2.42
C LEU A 42 11.57 -0.93 2.69
N LYS A 43 12.67 -1.57 3.05
CA LYS A 43 12.71 -2.99 3.44
C LYS A 43 12.80 -3.06 4.96
N GLY A 44 11.65 -2.99 5.64
CA GLY A 44 11.60 -3.00 7.10
C GLY A 44 10.24 -2.57 7.63
N SER A 45 10.16 -2.36 8.93
CA SER A 45 8.94 -1.88 9.58
C SER A 45 8.58 -0.47 9.11
N PHE A 46 7.32 -0.27 8.76
CA PHE A 46 6.76 1.06 8.53
C PHE A 46 6.53 1.75 9.88
N SER A 47 7.61 2.23 10.49
CA SER A 47 7.61 2.98 11.76
C SER A 47 8.42 4.25 11.62
N GLU A 48 8.22 5.21 12.52
CA GLU A 48 9.01 6.46 12.52
C GLU A 48 10.52 6.18 12.52
N GLN A 49 10.98 5.20 13.32
CA GLN A 49 12.37 4.81 13.37
C GLN A 49 12.85 4.20 12.04
N GLY A 50 12.09 3.25 11.47
CA GLY A 50 12.44 2.59 10.21
C GLY A 50 12.49 3.55 9.03
N ILE A 51 11.54 4.49 8.97
CA ILE A 51 11.50 5.54 7.94
C ILE A 51 12.69 6.49 8.10
N ASN A 52 12.99 6.96 9.32
CA ASN A 52 14.13 7.84 9.56
C ASN A 52 15.46 7.18 9.19
N GLU A 53 15.66 5.91 9.55
CA GLU A 53 16.86 5.16 9.19
C GLU A 53 16.98 5.02 7.68
N PHE A 54 15.91 4.63 6.99
CA PHE A 54 15.87 4.51 5.53
C PHE A 54 16.23 5.82 4.81
N LEU A 55 15.62 6.94 5.20
CA LEU A 55 15.91 8.25 4.61
C LEU A 55 17.35 8.70 4.89
N ARG A 56 17.85 8.40 6.09
CA ARG A 56 19.21 8.70 6.50
C ARG A 56 20.21 7.92 5.62
N GLU A 57 20.01 6.62 5.47
CA GLU A 57 20.81 5.77 4.58
C GLU A 57 20.88 6.35 3.17
N LEU A 58 19.72 6.65 2.57
CA LEU A 58 19.63 7.24 1.23
C LEU A 58 20.34 8.59 1.12
N SER A 59 20.25 9.43 2.15
CA SER A 59 20.92 10.73 2.20
C SER A 59 22.45 10.58 2.19
N PHE A 60 22.97 9.52 2.81
CA PHE A 60 24.39 9.18 2.80
C PHE A 60 24.81 8.36 1.56
N GLY A 61 23.90 8.10 0.62
CA GLY A 61 24.17 7.28 -0.57
C GLY A 61 24.41 5.80 -0.26
N ARG A 62 24.02 5.35 0.94
CA ARG A 62 24.08 3.96 1.39
C ARG A 62 22.66 3.42 1.22
N GLY A 63 22.47 2.34 0.49
CA GLY A 63 21.13 1.82 0.25
C GLY A 63 21.03 1.07 -1.05
N SER A 64 20.31 -0.04 -1.02
CA SER A 64 20.06 -0.85 -2.21
C SER A 64 19.06 -0.11 -3.10
N THR A 65 19.54 0.37 -4.25
CA THR A 65 18.69 0.99 -5.27
C THR A 65 18.46 0.02 -6.42
N ALA A 66 17.25 0.02 -6.95
CA ALA A 66 16.86 -0.74 -8.12
C ALA A 66 16.51 0.23 -9.27
N PRO A 67 16.70 -0.18 -10.54
CA PRO A 67 16.20 0.58 -11.68
C PRO A 67 14.67 0.53 -11.70
N VAL A 68 14.02 1.65 -12.01
CA VAL A 68 12.55 1.67 -12.24
C VAL A 68 12.24 0.79 -13.46
N GLY A 69 11.26 -0.11 -13.31
CA GLY A 69 10.84 -1.02 -14.38
C GLY A 69 10.24 -0.29 -15.57
N GLY A 70 10.33 -0.89 -16.77
CA GLY A 70 9.64 -0.39 -17.97
C GLY A 70 10.40 0.64 -18.82
N GLY A 71 11.64 1.02 -18.46
CA GLY A 71 12.51 1.85 -19.31
C GLY A 71 12.10 3.32 -19.48
N ALA A 72 10.95 3.71 -18.93
CA ALA A 72 10.42 5.08 -18.90
C ALA A 72 9.78 5.35 -17.54
N PHE A 73 9.53 6.63 -17.22
CA PHE A 73 8.79 6.99 -16.02
C PHE A 73 7.35 6.46 -16.16
N PRO A 74 6.83 5.67 -15.19
CA PRO A 74 5.50 5.09 -15.28
C PRO A 74 4.43 6.17 -15.40
N ALA A 75 3.33 5.88 -16.09
CA ALA A 75 2.24 6.83 -16.21
C ALA A 75 1.55 7.00 -14.85
N ILE A 76 1.28 8.25 -14.50
CA ILE A 76 0.48 8.57 -13.31
C ILE A 76 -0.96 8.72 -13.79
N SER A 77 -1.84 7.86 -13.29
CA SER A 77 -3.27 7.94 -13.60
C SER A 77 -3.89 9.12 -12.87
N THR A 78 -4.73 9.90 -13.56
CA THR A 78 -5.53 10.94 -12.91
C THR A 78 -6.55 10.27 -11.98
N ARG A 79 -6.54 10.67 -10.71
CA ARG A 79 -7.45 10.17 -9.67
C ARG A 79 -8.14 11.34 -8.99
N GLU A 80 -9.29 11.07 -8.39
CA GLU A 80 -9.94 12.03 -7.52
C GLU A 80 -9.01 12.33 -6.33
N PRO A 81 -8.86 13.61 -5.94
CA PRO A 81 -8.12 13.96 -4.74
C PRO A 81 -8.71 13.27 -3.51
N TRP A 82 -7.85 12.85 -2.59
CA TRP A 82 -8.29 12.36 -1.30
C TRP A 82 -9.12 13.43 -0.57
N ASP A 83 -10.29 13.03 -0.08
CA ASP A 83 -11.25 13.90 0.60
C ASP A 83 -10.84 14.22 2.06
N GLY A 84 -9.74 13.64 2.53
CA GLY A 84 -9.19 13.85 3.87
C GLY A 84 -9.85 12.99 4.95
N LYS A 85 -10.74 12.06 4.57
CA LYS A 85 -11.42 11.15 5.49
C LYS A 85 -10.85 9.74 5.38
N ASP A 86 -11.03 8.96 6.45
CA ASP A 86 -10.76 7.54 6.39
C ASP A 86 -11.75 6.87 5.43
N GLY A 87 -11.33 5.78 4.78
CA GLY A 87 -12.22 4.98 3.97
C GLY A 87 -13.36 4.43 4.83
N GLU A 88 -14.60 4.62 4.39
CA GLU A 88 -15.75 4.00 5.06
C GLU A 88 -15.65 2.49 4.86
N LEU A 89 -15.74 1.73 5.96
CA LEU A 89 -15.89 0.28 5.85
C LEU A 89 -17.17 0.00 5.04
N PRO A 90 -17.12 -0.93 4.07
CA PRO A 90 -18.34 -1.40 3.44
C PRO A 90 -19.31 -1.78 4.55
N VAL A 91 -20.51 -1.21 4.52
CA VAL A 91 -21.58 -1.65 5.42
C VAL A 91 -21.74 -3.13 5.12
N GLU A 92 -21.47 -3.99 6.10
CA GLU A 92 -21.83 -5.39 5.99
C GLU A 92 -23.35 -5.40 5.80
N ASP A 93 -23.82 -5.86 4.64
CA ASP A 93 -25.24 -6.09 4.44
C ASP A 93 -25.70 -6.94 5.62
N ASP A 94 -26.73 -6.50 6.36
CA ASP A 94 -27.38 -7.32 7.38
C ASP A 94 -27.78 -8.63 6.68
N ILE A 95 -27.01 -9.69 6.94
CA ILE A 95 -27.28 -10.99 6.34
C ILE A 95 -28.68 -11.37 6.79
N ASP A 96 -29.60 -11.44 5.84
CA ASP A 96 -30.97 -11.86 6.12
C ASP A 96 -30.97 -13.35 6.46
N LEU A 97 -30.94 -13.65 7.76
CA LEU A 97 -30.97 -15.01 8.30
C LEU A 97 -32.41 -15.55 8.43
N SER A 98 -33.42 -14.86 7.86
CA SER A 98 -34.80 -15.33 7.93
C SER A 98 -35.04 -16.65 7.17
N ASP A 99 -34.20 -16.96 6.19
CA ASP A 99 -34.21 -18.23 5.44
C ASP A 99 -33.41 -19.36 6.14
N VAL A 100 -32.76 -19.07 7.28
CA VAL A 100 -32.01 -20.07 8.05
C VAL A 100 -32.91 -20.68 9.11
N GLU A 101 -33.56 -21.79 8.75
CA GLU A 101 -34.18 -22.68 9.73
C GLU A 101 -33.08 -23.45 10.47
N LEU A 102 -32.74 -22.99 11.68
CA LEU A 102 -31.96 -23.78 12.62
C LEU A 102 -32.86 -24.92 13.11
N ASP A 103 -32.76 -26.08 12.48
CA ASP A 103 -33.32 -27.32 13.02
C ASP A 103 -32.90 -27.40 14.49
N ASP A 104 -33.89 -27.48 15.38
CA ASP A 104 -33.72 -27.56 16.83
C ASP A 104 -32.55 -28.50 17.13
N LEU A 105 -31.39 -27.92 17.46
CA LEU A 105 -30.26 -28.66 18.01
C LEU A 105 -30.83 -29.35 19.24
N GLY A 106 -31.14 -30.63 19.06
CA GLY A 106 -31.81 -31.44 20.06
C GLY A 106 -31.16 -31.15 21.39
N LYS A 107 -31.97 -30.76 22.36
CA LYS A 107 -31.61 -30.92 23.76
C LYS A 107 -31.31 -32.41 23.93
N ASP A 108 -30.09 -32.82 23.64
CA ASP A 108 -29.53 -34.03 24.22
C ASP A 108 -29.52 -33.75 25.71
N GLU A 109 -30.54 -34.33 26.34
CA GLU A 109 -30.86 -34.21 27.74
C GLU A 109 -29.67 -34.67 28.61
N LEU A 110 -29.66 -34.11 29.82
CA LEU A 110 -28.94 -34.55 31.01
C LEU A 110 -28.71 -36.07 31.14
#